data_AF-A0A4R2NR86-F1
#
_entry.id   AF-A0A4R2NR86-F1
#
_cell.length_a   1.000
_cell.length_b   1.000
_cell.length_c   1.000
_cell.angle_alpha   90.00
_cell.angle_beta   90.00
_cell.angle_gamma   90.00
#
_symmetry.space_group_name_H-M   'P 1'
#
loop_
_entity.id
_entity.type
_entity.pdbx_description
1 polymer ?
#
loop_
_entity_poly.entity_id
_entity_poly.type
_entity_poly.pdbx_seq_one_letter_code
_entity_poly.pdbx_strand_id
1 'polypeptide(L)' 'MKKTKVKFLGKENDNFKIKFPYLKVPVFVNEYYYNKMRSSGDYIFTNL' A
#
# COMPACT_ATOMS: atom_id res chain seq x y z
N MET A 1 -5.37 -16.47 7.27
CA MET A 1 -5.84 -15.46 6.28
C MET A 1 -4.81 -15.31 5.17
N LYS A 2 -5.24 -15.14 3.91
CA LYS A 2 -4.34 -14.91 2.77
C LYS A 2 -3.94 -13.44 2.73
N LYS A 3 -2.64 -13.15 2.88
CA LYS A 3 -2.12 -11.78 2.84
C LYS A 3 -2.29 -11.17 1.44
N THR A 4 -2.60 -9.88 1.38
CA THR A 4 -2.77 -9.16 0.11
C THR A 4 -1.43 -8.57 -0.34
N LYS A 5 -0.98 -8.90 -1.55
CA LYS A 5 0.23 -8.30 -2.14
C LYS A 5 -0.10 -6.91 -2.68
N VAL A 6 0.54 -5.89 -2.12
CA VAL A 6 0.36 -4.49 -2.50
C VAL A 6 1.68 -3.99 -3.07
N LYS A 7 1.64 -3.23 -4.18
CA LYS A 7 2.85 -2.58 -4.72
C LYS A 7 2.93 -1.15 -4.22
N PHE A 8 4.10 -0.75 -3.75
CA PHE A 8 4.42 0.66 -3.55
C PHE A 8 4.81 1.27 -4.90
N LEU A 9 4.19 2.40 -5.26
CA LEU A 9 4.43 3.09 -6.53
C LEU A 9 5.16 4.43 -6.37
N GLY A 10 5.38 4.89 -5.14
CA GLY A 10 6.03 6.16 -4.83
C GLY A 10 5.21 7.04 -3.90
N LYS A 11 5.72 8.26 -3.67
CA LYS A 11 5.08 9.29 -2.86
C LYS A 11 4.71 10.47 -3.76
N GLU A 12 3.49 10.97 -3.63
CA GLU A 12 3.03 12.20 -4.28
C GLU A 12 2.50 13.13 -3.18
N ASN A 13 3.11 14.31 -3.02
CA ASN A 13 2.88 15.20 -1.89
C ASN A 13 3.05 14.45 -0.56
N ASP A 14 2.08 14.55 0.36
CA ASP A 14 2.10 13.87 1.66
C ASP A 14 1.47 12.46 1.64
N ASN A 15 1.17 11.92 0.45
CA ASN A 15 0.49 10.63 0.30
C ASN A 15 1.36 9.59 -0.40
N PHE A 16 1.18 8.34 0.01
CA PHE A 16 1.80 7.15 -0.54
C PHE A 16 0.88 6.56 -1.61
N LYS A 17 1.39 6.42 -2.83
CA LYS A 17 0.68 5.79 -3.94
C LYS A 17 0.93 4.30 -3.91
N ILE A 18 -0.13 3.52 -3.79
CA ILE A 18 -0.08 2.06 -3.70
C ILE A 18 -1.03 1.41 -4.70
N LYS A 19 -0.73 0.17 -5.07
CA LYS A 19 -1.52 -0.61 -6.02
C LYS A 19 -1.92 -1.94 -5.43
N PHE A 20 -3.22 -2.12 -5.24
CA PHE A 20 -3.82 -3.40 -4.91
C PHE A 20 -3.90 -4.30 -6.14
N PRO A 21 -3.88 -5.63 -5.97
CA PRO A 21 -3.82 -6.55 -7.10
C PRO A 21 -5.15 -6.63 -7.86
N TYR A 22 -6.27 -6.35 -7.18
CA TYR A 22 -7.63 -6.41 -7.74
C TYR A 22 -8.20 -5.05 -8.16
N LEU A 23 -7.59 -3.93 -7.76
CA LEU A 23 -8.05 -2.60 -8.17
C LEU A 23 -7.40 -2.19 -9.48
N LYS A 24 -8.19 -1.69 -10.44
CA LYS A 24 -7.69 -1.18 -11.73
C LYS A 24 -6.92 0.14 -11.61
N VAL A 25 -7.18 0.92 -10.58
CA VAL A 25 -6.51 2.20 -10.31
C VAL A 25 -5.57 2.10 -9.10
N PRO A 26 -4.49 2.91 -9.03
CA PRO A 26 -3.75 3.13 -7.79
C PRO A 26 -4.60 3.84 -6.74
N VAL A 27 -4.22 3.71 -5.48
CA VAL A 27 -4.84 4.36 -4.32
C VAL A 27 -3.80 5.22 -3.63
N PHE A 28 -4.21 6.39 -3.17
CA PHE A 28 -3.39 7.25 -2.32
C PHE A 28 -3.76 7.04 -0.87
N VAL A 29 -2.75 6.87 -0.03
CA VAL A 29 -2.89 6.59 1.40
C VAL A 29 -1.97 7.54 2.15
N ASN A 30 -2.48 8.23 3.16
CA ASN A 30 -1.63 9.10 3.98
C ASN A 30 -0.63 8.27 4.81
N GLU A 31 0.32 8.97 5.43
CA GLU A 31 1.38 8.34 6.21
C GLU A 31 0.86 7.44 7.36
N TYR A 32 -0.15 7.90 8.08
CA TYR A 32 -0.74 7.15 9.19
C TYR A 32 -1.24 5.77 8.75
N TYR A 33 -2.06 5.72 7.70
CA TYR A 33 -2.61 4.47 7.19
C TYR A 33 -1.56 3.61 6.50
N TYR A 34 -0.61 4.23 5.77
CA TYR A 34 0.48 3.49 5.15
C TYR A 34 1.31 2.73 6.19
N ASN A 35 1.67 3.39 7.29
CA ASN A 35 2.41 2.75 8.38
C ASN A 35 1.59 1.65 9.08
N LYS A 36 0.30 1.89 9.34
CA LYS A 36 -0.59 0.83 9.87
C LYS A 36 -0.65 -0.40 8.95
N MET A 37 -0.76 -0.18 7.64
CA MET A 37 -0.79 -1.27 6.66
C MET A 37 0.52 -2.05 6.62
N ARG A 38 1.67 -1.39 6.73
CA ARG A 38 2.97 -2.09 6.80
C ARG A 38 3.10 -2.95 8.06
N SER A 39 2.51 -2.51 9.17
CA SER A 39 2.59 -3.20 10.46
C SER A 39 1.52 -4.27 10.71
N SER A 40 0.39 -4.26 9.97
CA SER A 40 -0.76 -5.13 10.30
C SER A 40 -0.55 -6.62 9.99
N GLY A 41 0.47 -6.96 9.20
CA GLY A 41 0.71 -8.33 8.75
C GLY A 41 -0.28 -8.84 7.70
N ASP A 42 -1.36 -8.10 7.41
CA ASP A 42 -2.37 -8.43 6.38
C ASP A 42 -1.88 -8.14 4.96
N TYR A 43 -0.90 -7.25 4.85
CA TYR A 43 -0.37 -6.76 3.58
C TYR A 43 1.09 -7.17 3.42
N ILE A 44 1.45 -7.56 2.20
CA ILE A 44 2.84 -7.76 1.78
C ILE A 44 3.15 -6.67 0.76
N PHE A 45 4.04 -5.75 1.13
CA PHE A 45 4.53 -4.72 0.22
C PHE A 45 5.65 -5.27 -0.65
N THR A 46 5.46 -5.27 -1.96
CA THR A 46 6.47 -5.68 -2.95
C THR A 46 7.07 -4.43 -3.61
N ASN A 47 8.40 -4.42 -3.84
CA ASN A 47 9.24 -3.26 -4.23
C ASN A 47 9.46 -2.25 -3.10
N LEU A 48 10.20 -2.65 -2.06
CA LEU A 48 10.93 -1.72 -1.21
C LEU A 48 12.36 -1.58 -1.74
#